data_AF-A0A6C0BHS2-F1
#
_entry.id   AF-A0A6C0BHS2-F1
#
_cell.length_a   1.000
_cell.length_b   1.000
_cell.length_c   1.000
_cell.angle_alpha   90.00
_cell.angle_beta   90.00
_cell.angle_gamma   90.00
#
_symmetry.space_group_name_H-M   'P 1'
#
loop_
_entity.id
_entity.type
_entity.pdbx_description
1 polymer ?
#
loop_
_entity_poly.entity_id
_entity_poly.type
_entity_poly.pdbx_seq_one_letter_code
_entity_poly.pdbx_strand_id
1 'polypeptide(L)'
;MSFINYMTHHGRVYPTGIRGQCVEFARRWLIHHDILFENVEHAIDIWNIPSVIRLSDQQVVPFHSIRNDGRNLPTIGSLFIYRQTNELPYGHVAVVIGVDHEKRQVFIDDRNRVGHSKTIPILTNGIDDPDIIGWKVVM
;
A
#
# COMPACT_ATOMS: atom_id res chain seq x y z
N MET A 1 -19.22 -19.89 -3.92
CA MET A 1 -18.11 -19.49 -3.01
C MET A 1 -17.85 -18.01 -3.22
N SER A 2 -17.89 -17.18 -2.17
CA SER A 2 -17.55 -15.76 -2.31
C SER A 2 -16.04 -15.63 -2.54
N PHE A 3 -15.64 -14.90 -3.58
CA PHE A 3 -14.24 -14.60 -3.89
C PHE A 3 -13.68 -13.46 -3.03
N ILE A 4 -14.53 -12.82 -2.22
CA ILE A 4 -14.18 -11.69 -1.35
C ILE A 4 -13.77 -12.21 0.03
N ASN A 5 -12.64 -11.73 0.53
CA ASN A 5 -12.22 -11.90 1.91
C ASN A 5 -12.82 -10.81 2.81
N TYR A 6 -12.94 -11.13 4.10
CA TYR A 6 -13.43 -10.22 5.13
C TYR A 6 -12.49 -10.26 6.33
N MET A 7 -12.41 -9.15 7.06
CA MET A 7 -11.68 -9.02 8.32
C MET A 7 -12.58 -8.41 9.39
N THR A 8 -12.51 -8.95 10.61
CA THR A 8 -13.16 -8.33 11.77
C THR A 8 -12.17 -7.39 12.46
N HIS A 9 -12.58 -6.15 12.72
CA HIS A 9 -11.81 -5.15 13.45
C HIS A 9 -12.76 -4.30 14.30
N HIS A 10 -12.43 -4.07 15.58
CA HIS A 10 -13.33 -3.41 16.55
C HIS A 10 -14.78 -3.96 16.56
N GLY A 11 -14.95 -5.28 16.43
CA GLY A 11 -16.26 -5.94 16.44
C GLY A 11 -17.12 -5.73 15.19
N ARG A 12 -16.58 -5.10 14.14
CA ARG A 12 -17.23 -4.89 12.84
C ARG A 12 -16.53 -5.69 11.75
N VAL A 13 -17.29 -6.13 10.75
CA VAL A 13 -16.78 -6.91 9.62
C VAL A 13 -16.59 -5.99 8.41
N TYR A 14 -15.39 -6.01 7.84
CA TYR A 14 -15.01 -5.21 6.67
C TYR A 14 -14.62 -6.11 5.49
N PRO A 15 -15.09 -5.82 4.26
CA PRO A 15 -14.59 -6.48 3.08
C PRO A 15 -13.14 -6.04 2.80
N THR A 16 -12.24 -6.99 2.59
CA THR A 16 -10.83 -6.68 2.31
C THR A 16 -10.56 -6.66 0.81
N GLY A 17 -11.25 -7.48 0.00
CA GLY A 17 -11.12 -7.52 -1.46
C GLY A 17 -11.11 -8.94 -2.01
N ILE A 18 -10.81 -9.08 -3.30
CA ILE A 18 -10.71 -10.39 -3.97
C ILE A 18 -9.48 -11.14 -3.44
N ARG A 19 -9.71 -12.39 -2.98
CA ARG A 19 -8.68 -13.24 -2.37
C ARG A 19 -7.44 -13.33 -3.25
N GLY A 20 -6.27 -13.04 -2.64
CA GLY A 20 -4.96 -13.20 -3.28
C GLY A 20 -4.50 -12.02 -4.11
N GLN A 21 -5.32 -10.98 -4.30
CA GLN A 21 -4.92 -9.75 -5.00
C GLN A 21 -4.17 -8.77 -4.09
N CYS A 22 -3.32 -7.95 -4.70
CA CYS A 22 -2.51 -6.96 -3.99
C CYS A 22 -3.34 -5.92 -3.21
N VAL A 23 -4.44 -5.45 -3.79
CA VAL A 23 -5.37 -4.51 -3.13
C VAL A 23 -6.02 -5.14 -1.89
N GLU A 24 -6.36 -6.44 -1.94
CA GLU A 24 -6.91 -7.15 -0.79
C GLU A 24 -5.93 -7.20 0.37
N PHE A 25 -4.67 -7.52 0.06
CA PHE A 25 -3.63 -7.58 1.06
C PHE A 25 -3.33 -6.20 1.66
N ALA A 26 -3.18 -5.16 0.83
CA ALA A 26 -2.93 -3.80 1.30
C ALA A 26 -4.08 -3.29 2.20
N ARG A 27 -5.35 -3.52 1.81
CA ARG A 27 -6.51 -3.16 2.62
C ARG A 27 -6.54 -3.92 3.94
N ARG A 28 -6.27 -5.23 3.91
CA ARG A 28 -6.22 -6.04 5.13
C ARG A 28 -5.10 -5.60 6.08
N TRP A 29 -3.92 -5.26 5.54
CA TRP A 29 -2.82 -4.71 6.34
C TRP A 29 -3.23 -3.40 7.02
N LEU A 30 -3.85 -2.48 6.28
CA LEU A 30 -4.30 -1.20 6.85
C LEU A 30 -5.42 -1.37 7.88
N ILE A 31 -6.40 -2.25 7.64
CA ILE A 31 -7.48 -2.52 8.61
C ILE A 31 -6.89 -3.02 9.93
N HIS A 32 -5.89 -3.91 9.87
CA HIS A 32 -5.15 -4.35 11.06
C HIS A 32 -4.49 -3.19 11.82
N HIS A 33 -4.14 -2.11 11.13
CA HIS A 33 -3.56 -0.88 11.68
C HIS A 33 -4.59 0.26 11.79
N ASP A 34 -5.88 -0.10 11.91
CA ASP A 34 -6.97 0.84 12.17
C ASP A 34 -7.27 1.84 11.05
N ILE A 35 -6.84 1.56 9.81
CA ILE A 35 -7.04 2.43 8.64
C ILE A 35 -7.83 1.71 7.54
N LEU A 36 -8.77 2.40 6.90
CA LEU A 36 -9.54 1.89 5.76
C LEU A 36 -9.60 2.90 4.62
N PHE A 37 -9.07 2.52 3.45
CA PHE A 37 -9.29 3.24 2.20
C PHE A 37 -10.48 2.67 1.43
N GLU A 38 -11.06 3.49 0.56
CA GLU A 38 -12.24 3.18 -0.24
C GLU A 38 -12.03 2.02 -1.25
N ASN A 39 -13.10 1.64 -1.93
CA ASN A 39 -13.01 0.65 -3.00
C ASN A 39 -12.39 1.28 -4.24
N VAL A 40 -11.56 0.49 -4.93
CA VAL A 40 -10.87 0.90 -6.17
C VAL A 40 -11.03 -0.21 -7.20
N GLU A 41 -11.07 0.17 -8.47
CA GLU A 41 -11.10 -0.77 -9.59
C GLU A 41 -9.70 -1.28 -9.91
N HIS A 42 -8.71 -0.39 -9.96
CA HIS A 42 -7.31 -0.71 -10.19
C HIS A 42 -6.42 -0.34 -9.01
N ALA A 43 -5.29 -1.04 -8.85
CA ALA A 43 -4.36 -0.76 -7.76
C ALA A 43 -3.74 0.65 -7.86
N ILE A 44 -3.53 1.14 -9.09
CA ILE A 44 -3.02 2.49 -9.33
C ILE A 44 -3.99 3.59 -8.85
N ASP A 45 -5.29 3.33 -8.81
CA ASP A 45 -6.30 4.33 -8.42
C ASP A 45 -6.17 4.75 -6.96
N ILE A 46 -5.53 3.90 -6.13
CA ILE A 46 -5.19 4.21 -4.72
C ILE A 46 -4.38 5.52 -4.63
N TRP A 47 -3.59 5.84 -5.66
CA TRP A 47 -2.82 7.09 -5.73
C TRP A 47 -3.68 8.34 -5.54
N ASN A 48 -4.91 8.31 -6.05
CA ASN A 48 -5.81 9.47 -6.11
C ASN A 48 -6.75 9.58 -4.90
N ILE A 49 -6.74 8.60 -3.97
CA ILE A 49 -7.58 8.63 -2.77
C ILE A 49 -7.08 9.75 -1.84
N PRO A 50 -7.88 10.79 -1.52
CA PRO A 50 -7.40 11.92 -0.74
C PRO A 50 -7.37 11.66 0.77
N SER A 51 -8.17 10.70 1.24
CA SER A 51 -8.40 10.45 2.66
C SER A 51 -8.81 9.01 2.94
N VAL A 52 -8.62 8.58 4.18
CA VAL A 52 -9.01 7.26 4.68
C VAL A 52 -9.82 7.41 5.96
N ILE A 53 -10.47 6.33 6.38
CA ILE A 53 -11.19 6.27 7.65
C ILE A 53 -10.30 5.63 8.70
N ARG A 54 -10.13 6.28 9.85
CA ARG A 54 -9.61 5.64 11.05
C ARG A 54 -10.74 4.86 11.72
N LEU A 55 -10.57 3.57 11.92
CA LEU A 55 -11.67 2.68 12.28
C LEU A 55 -12.07 2.78 13.76
N SER A 56 -11.15 3.15 14.66
CA SER A 56 -11.42 3.31 16.09
C SER A 56 -12.43 4.42 16.42
N ASP A 57 -12.36 5.55 15.71
CA ASP A 57 -13.18 6.76 15.95
C ASP A 57 -14.02 7.20 14.74
N GLN A 58 -13.88 6.49 13.60
CA GLN A 58 -14.55 6.79 12.33
C GLN A 58 -14.17 8.16 11.74
N GLN A 59 -13.04 8.75 12.16
CA GLN A 59 -12.58 10.01 11.60
C GLN A 59 -12.02 9.83 10.19
N VAL A 60 -12.33 10.81 9.32
CA VAL A 60 -11.69 10.96 8.02
C VAL A 60 -10.33 11.61 8.24
N VAL A 61 -9.26 10.91 7.88
CA VAL A 61 -7.88 11.41 8.01
C VAL A 61 -7.23 11.55 6.63
N PRO A 62 -6.37 12.57 6.43
CA PRO A 62 -5.67 12.75 5.16
C PRO A 62 -4.84 11.54 4.77
N PHE A 63 -4.86 11.20 3.48
CA PHE A 63 -4.02 10.15 2.92
C PHE A 63 -3.10 10.78 1.87
N HIS A 64 -1.86 11.03 2.26
CA HIS A 64 -0.95 11.85 1.48
C HIS A 64 -0.29 11.03 0.38
N SER A 65 -0.19 11.62 -0.81
CA SER A 65 0.56 11.05 -1.94
C SER A 65 1.95 11.69 -2.00
N ILE A 66 2.98 10.89 -1.78
CA ILE A 66 4.38 11.32 -1.80
C ILE A 66 5.05 10.73 -3.03
N ARG A 67 5.55 11.60 -3.92
CA ARG A 67 6.20 11.19 -5.17
C ARG A 67 7.55 10.56 -4.88
N ASN A 68 7.94 9.59 -5.71
CA ASN A 68 9.28 9.00 -5.67
C ASN A 68 10.31 9.97 -6.30
N ASP A 69 10.63 11.05 -5.59
CA ASP A 69 11.55 12.11 -6.05
C ASP A 69 12.78 12.32 -5.14
N GLY A 70 12.96 11.44 -4.14
CA GLY A 70 14.07 11.46 -3.18
C GLY A 70 13.94 12.47 -2.05
N ARG A 71 12.88 13.31 -2.01
CA ARG A 71 12.73 14.35 -0.97
C ARG A 71 12.24 13.82 0.35
N ASN A 72 11.41 12.79 0.31
CA ASN A 72 10.84 12.14 1.48
C ASN A 72 11.15 10.66 1.38
N LEU A 73 11.31 10.00 2.53
CA LEU A 73 11.44 8.55 2.59
C LEU A 73 10.12 7.94 3.06
N PRO A 74 9.78 6.73 2.59
CA PRO A 74 8.63 6.02 3.12
C PRO A 74 8.87 5.56 4.55
N THR A 75 7.78 5.34 5.26
CA THR A 75 7.76 4.73 6.60
C THR A 75 7.06 3.38 6.54
N ILE A 76 7.19 2.57 7.60
CA ILE A 76 6.42 1.33 7.73
C ILE A 76 4.93 1.65 7.63
N GLY A 77 4.21 0.87 6.83
CA GLY A 77 2.80 1.09 6.50
C GLY A 77 2.53 2.01 5.32
N SER A 78 3.57 2.63 4.74
CA SER A 78 3.43 3.30 3.45
C SER A 78 2.99 2.30 2.37
N LEU A 79 2.04 2.69 1.53
CA LEU A 79 1.64 1.88 0.38
C LEU A 79 2.41 2.34 -0.86
N PHE A 80 3.33 1.52 -1.36
CA PHE A 80 3.98 1.73 -2.64
C PHE A 80 2.98 1.53 -3.77
N ILE A 81 2.80 2.55 -4.60
CA ILE A 81 1.91 2.50 -5.76
C ILE A 81 2.76 2.39 -7.02
N TYR A 82 2.43 1.39 -7.83
CA TYR A 82 3.11 1.12 -9.10
C TYR A 82 2.26 1.63 -10.26
N ARG A 83 2.91 2.18 -11.28
CA ARG A 83 2.25 2.56 -12.54
C ARG A 83 1.75 1.34 -13.30
N GLN A 84 0.84 1.61 -14.24
CA GLN A 84 0.45 0.62 -15.23
C GLN A 84 1.61 0.35 -16.19
N THR A 85 1.85 -0.93 -16.46
CA THR A 85 2.79 -1.40 -17.49
C THR A 85 2.14 -2.57 -18.25
N ASN A 86 2.81 -3.12 -19.26
CA ASN A 86 2.30 -4.30 -19.96
C ASN A 86 2.21 -5.51 -19.02
N GLU A 87 3.11 -5.60 -18.04
CA GLU A 87 3.18 -6.65 -17.02
C GLU A 87 2.24 -6.38 -15.85
N LEU A 88 1.92 -5.10 -15.59
CA LEU A 88 1.00 -4.62 -14.56
C LEU A 88 -0.14 -3.80 -15.18
N PRO A 89 -1.08 -4.41 -15.92
CA PRO A 89 -2.11 -3.66 -16.63
C PRO A 89 -3.05 -2.88 -15.69
N TYR A 90 -3.14 -3.26 -14.42
CA TYR A 90 -3.97 -2.63 -13.40
C TYR A 90 -3.14 -1.84 -12.36
N GLY A 91 -1.87 -1.59 -12.67
CA GLY A 91 -0.87 -1.14 -11.69
C GLY A 91 -0.64 -2.18 -10.62
N HIS A 92 -0.05 -1.76 -9.51
CA HIS A 92 0.20 -2.64 -8.37
C HIS A 92 0.31 -1.86 -7.06
N VAL A 93 0.12 -2.54 -5.93
CA VAL A 93 0.32 -1.98 -4.60
C VAL A 93 1.10 -2.95 -3.72
N ALA A 94 2.11 -2.44 -3.03
CA ALA A 94 2.86 -3.18 -2.02
C ALA A 94 2.91 -2.41 -0.70
N VAL A 95 3.01 -3.13 0.41
CA VAL A 95 3.08 -2.51 1.74
C VAL A 95 4.54 -2.45 2.19
N VAL A 96 5.01 -1.29 2.63
CA VAL A 96 6.31 -1.17 3.30
C VAL A 96 6.21 -1.78 4.69
N ILE A 97 6.97 -2.85 4.94
CA ILE A 97 6.99 -3.59 6.21
C ILE A 97 8.24 -3.31 7.05
N GLY A 98 9.24 -2.63 6.48
CA GLY A 98 10.47 -2.27 7.17
C GLY A 98 11.27 -1.23 6.38
N VAL A 99 12.09 -0.46 7.10
CA VAL A 99 13.04 0.50 6.53
C VAL A 99 14.34 0.40 7.31
N ASP A 100 15.45 0.22 6.61
CA ASP A 100 16.80 0.25 7.16
C ASP A 100 17.52 1.48 6.59
N HIS A 101 17.67 2.52 7.41
CA HIS A 101 18.30 3.77 6.99
C HIS A 101 19.82 3.67 6.87
N GLU A 102 20.47 2.79 7.65
CA GLU A 102 21.92 2.61 7.61
C GLU A 102 22.33 1.91 6.31
N LYS A 103 21.62 0.84 5.94
CA LYS A 103 21.84 0.12 4.69
C LYS A 103 21.13 0.73 3.50
N ARG A 104 20.33 1.78 3.72
CA ARG A 104 19.52 2.45 2.71
C ARG A 104 18.63 1.47 1.94
N GLN A 105 17.78 0.75 2.66
CA GLN A 105 16.90 -0.28 2.11
C GLN A 105 15.47 -0.14 2.64
N VAL A 106 14.49 -0.47 1.81
CA VAL A 106 13.10 -0.69 2.21
C VAL A 106 12.74 -2.15 2.00
N PHE A 107 11.93 -2.69 2.91
CA PHE A 107 11.39 -4.04 2.81
C PHE A 107 9.90 -3.91 2.53
N ILE A 108 9.42 -4.59 1.50
CA ILE A 108 8.01 -4.59 1.11
C ILE A 108 7.42 -5.98 1.16
N ASP A 109 6.14 -6.09 1.52
CA ASP A 109 5.32 -7.27 1.26
C ASP A 109 4.45 -7.01 0.02
N ASP A 110 4.74 -7.79 -1.01
CA ASP A 110 4.21 -7.74 -2.37
C ASP A 110 3.44 -9.04 -2.64
N ARG A 111 2.33 -9.25 -1.91
CA ARG A 111 1.44 -10.38 -2.19
C ARG A 111 0.81 -10.21 -3.57
N ASN A 112 0.74 -11.33 -4.30
CA ASN A 112 0.44 -11.49 -5.74
C ASN A 112 1.66 -11.54 -6.68
N ARG A 113 2.90 -11.52 -6.17
CA ARG A 113 4.12 -11.81 -6.94
C ARG A 113 4.96 -12.93 -6.33
N VAL A 114 5.80 -13.58 -7.14
CA VAL A 114 6.75 -14.63 -6.68
C VAL A 114 7.80 -13.98 -5.78
N GLY A 115 7.99 -14.52 -4.56
CA GLY A 115 8.82 -13.91 -3.53
C GLY A 115 8.09 -12.77 -2.82
N HIS A 116 7.21 -13.13 -1.87
CA HIS A 116 6.28 -12.22 -1.19
C HIS A 116 6.95 -11.03 -0.50
N SER A 117 8.24 -11.12 -0.19
CA SER A 117 8.99 -10.02 0.41
C SER A 117 10.18 -9.64 -0.47
N LYS A 118 10.31 -8.34 -0.75
CA LYS A 118 11.42 -7.78 -1.54
C LYS A 118 12.13 -6.70 -0.73
N THR A 119 13.43 -6.62 -0.94
CA THR A 119 14.26 -5.50 -0.47
C THR A 119 14.55 -4.60 -1.66
N ILE A 120 14.26 -3.30 -1.54
CA ILE A 120 14.52 -2.31 -2.58
C ILE A 120 15.52 -1.28 -2.03
N PRO A 121 16.61 -0.96 -2.76
CA PRO A 121 17.54 0.10 -2.37
C PRO A 121 16.89 1.49 -2.32
N ILE A 122 17.42 2.35 -1.45
CA ILE A 122 17.11 3.78 -1.37
C ILE A 122 18.29 4.54 -1.97
N LEU A 123 18.07 5.16 -3.12
CA LEU A 123 19.01 6.05 -3.80
C LEU A 123 18.86 7.49 -3.32
N THR A 124 19.77 8.36 -3.72
CA THR A 124 19.70 9.80 -3.43
C THR A 124 18.48 10.47 -4.08
N ASN A 125 18.02 9.92 -5.20
CA ASN A 125 16.87 10.40 -5.96
C ASN A 125 15.57 9.61 -5.72
N GLY A 126 15.53 8.71 -4.72
CA GLY A 126 14.31 7.97 -4.37
C GLY A 126 14.52 6.47 -4.18
N ILE A 127 13.43 5.73 -4.20
CA ILE A 127 13.40 4.26 -4.16
C ILE A 127 13.81 3.71 -5.52
N ASP A 128 14.73 2.74 -5.55
CA ASP A 128 15.29 2.12 -6.75
C ASP A 128 14.34 1.11 -7.40
N ASP A 129 13.17 1.58 -7.83
CA ASP A 129 12.23 0.82 -8.63
C ASP A 129 11.50 1.81 -9.55
N PRO A 130 11.77 1.76 -10.87
CA PRO A 130 11.24 2.75 -11.80
C PRO A 130 9.73 2.67 -11.94
N ASP A 131 9.10 1.54 -11.59
CA ASP A 131 7.65 1.38 -11.72
C ASP A 131 6.89 1.96 -10.52
N ILE A 132 7.58 2.30 -9.44
CA ILE A 132 6.99 2.97 -8.28
C ILE A 132 6.86 4.47 -8.57
N ILE A 133 5.61 4.95 -8.69
CA ILE A 133 5.33 6.39 -8.87
C ILE A 133 5.49 7.18 -7.56
N GLY A 134 5.38 6.49 -6.43
CA GLY A 134 5.41 7.07 -5.10
C GLY A 134 4.71 6.17 -4.08
N TRP A 135 4.39 6.74 -2.93
CA TRP A 135 3.66 6.05 -1.89
C TRP A 135 2.56 6.87 -1.25
N LYS A 136 1.59 6.15 -0.68
CA LYS A 136 0.55 6.70 0.15
C LYS A 136 0.87 6.50 1.63
N VAL A 137 0.63 7.52 2.45
CA VAL A 137 0.90 7.48 3.89
C VAL A 137 -0.14 8.29 4.66
N VAL A 138 -0.53 7.79 5.83
CA VAL A 138 -1.30 8.55 6.83
C VAL A 138 -0.27 9.20 7.76
N MET A 139 -0.29 10.53 7.86
CA MET A 139 0.60 11.31 8.74
C MET A 139 -0.08 11.68 10.05
#